data_AF-A0A094J115-F1
#
_entry.id   AF-A0A094J115-F1
#
_cell.length_a   1.000
_cell.length_b   1.000
_cell.length_c   1.000
_cell.angle_alpha   90.00
_cell.angle_beta   90.00
_cell.angle_gamma   90.00
#
_symmetry.space_group_name_H-M   'P 1'
#
loop_
_entity.id
_entity.type
_entity.pdbx_description
1 polymer ?
#
loop_
_entity_poly.entity_id
_entity_poly.type
_entity_poly.pdbx_seq_one_letter_code
_entity_poly.pdbx_strand_id
1 'polypeptide(L)'
;MLFLSELIEIIFYLGLTLTIEVLVLLGLGYLNKKFIKTLVLINLATSPIYSALIAIYYHLFDSEMGIVLVLILEAIIIVIEFYVILKYLKEKYSKVEILITVVLVNGFSFLLAEFIRYTLDYFDVFPLF
;
A
#
# COMPACT_ATOMS: atom_id res chain seq x y z
N MET A 1 5.32 25.09 11.56
CA MET A 1 4.65 24.13 12.47
C MET A 1 3.74 23.19 11.68
N LEU A 2 2.84 23.72 10.83
CA LEU A 2 2.00 22.94 9.89
C LEU A 2 2.77 21.94 9.00
N PHE A 3 3.88 22.37 8.40
CA PHE A 3 4.67 21.49 7.52
C PHE A 3 5.34 20.32 8.25
N LEU A 4 5.65 20.49 9.54
CA LEU A 4 6.27 19.44 10.35
C LEU A 4 5.23 18.39 10.74
N SER A 5 4.00 18.80 11.04
CA SER A 5 2.90 17.86 11.34
C SER A 5 2.51 17.03 10.12
N GLU A 6 2.39 17.64 8.93
CA GLU A 6 2.08 16.94 7.68
C GLU A 6 3.17 15.90 7.31
N LEU A 7 4.44 16.27 7.49
CA LEU A 7 5.55 15.36 7.24
C LEU A 7 5.56 14.17 8.21
N ILE A 8 5.29 14.41 9.50
CA ILE A 8 5.20 13.36 10.52
C ILE A 8 4.05 12.39 10.19
N GLU A 9 2.92 12.91 9.74
CA GLU A 9 1.75 12.13 9.37
C GLU A 9 2.04 11.22 8.17
N ILE A 10 2.69 11.74 7.13
CA ILE A 10 3.12 10.94 5.97
C ILE A 10 4.08 9.82 6.39
N ILE A 11 5.07 10.14 7.24
CA ILE A 11 6.03 9.14 7.74
C ILE A 11 5.32 8.07 8.57
N PHE A 12 4.33 8.45 9.38
CA PHE A 12 3.54 7.54 10.19
C PHE A 12 2.73 6.58 9.34
N TYR A 13 1.96 7.08 8.36
CA TYR A 13 1.17 6.23 7.46
C TYR A 13 2.06 5.28 6.65
N LEU A 14 3.18 5.79 6.13
CA LEU A 14 4.14 4.96 5.39
C LEU A 14 4.76 3.88 6.28
N GLY A 15 5.10 4.20 7.53
CA GLY A 15 5.58 3.22 8.52
C GLY A 15 4.54 2.16 8.87
N LEU A 16 3.27 2.55 8.99
CA LEU A 16 2.16 1.64 9.24
C LEU A 16 1.97 0.66 8.09
N THR A 17 1.92 1.17 6.86
CA THR A 17 1.81 0.36 5.64
C THR A 17 2.93 -0.66 5.56
N LEU A 18 4.20 -0.23 5.68
CA LEU A 18 5.35 -1.14 5.65
C LEU A 18 5.30 -2.20 6.75
N THR A 19 4.84 -1.83 7.95
CA THR A 19 4.72 -2.79 9.06
C THR A 19 3.73 -3.89 8.71
N ILE A 20 2.60 -3.55 8.11
CA ILE A 20 1.56 -4.51 7.73
C ILE A 20 2.04 -5.42 6.63
N GLU A 21 2.68 -4.86 5.60
CA GLU A 21 3.24 -5.66 4.52
C GLU A 21 4.23 -6.70 5.04
N VAL A 22 5.11 -6.29 5.97
CA VAL A 22 6.03 -7.21 6.64
C VAL A 22 5.25 -8.27 7.44
N LEU A 23 4.21 -7.89 8.18
CA LEU A 23 3.38 -8.84 8.94
C LEU A 23 2.64 -9.83 8.02
N VAL A 24 2.11 -9.39 6.89
CA VAL A 24 1.46 -10.24 5.87
C VAL A 24 2.48 -11.23 5.31
N LEU A 25 3.69 -10.77 4.98
CA LEU A 25 4.76 -11.65 4.52
C LEU A 25 5.16 -12.69 5.55
N LEU A 26 5.29 -12.29 6.82
CA LEU A 26 5.57 -13.22 7.92
C LEU A 26 4.42 -14.22 8.10
N GLY A 27 3.16 -13.77 8.01
CA GLY A 27 1.97 -14.61 8.09
C GLY A 27 1.86 -15.62 6.94
N LEU A 28 2.35 -15.27 5.75
CA LEU A 28 2.48 -16.17 4.60
C LEU A 28 3.69 -17.11 4.69
N GLY A 29 4.50 -17.01 5.74
CA GLY A 29 5.68 -17.86 5.96
C GLY A 29 6.95 -17.39 5.24
N TYR A 30 6.98 -16.19 4.67
CA TYR A 30 8.19 -15.64 4.04
C TYR A 30 9.17 -15.12 5.08
N LEU A 31 10.14 -15.96 5.46
CA LEU A 31 11.24 -15.58 6.38
C LEU A 31 12.51 -15.12 5.66
N ASN A 32 12.52 -15.14 4.33
CA ASN A 32 13.69 -14.78 3.55
C ASN A 32 13.91 -13.26 3.57
N LYS A 33 14.93 -12.81 4.31
CA LYS A 33 15.32 -11.39 4.41
C LYS A 33 15.50 -10.72 3.05
N LYS A 34 15.97 -11.43 2.02
CA LYS A 34 16.13 -10.86 0.67
C LYS A 34 14.77 -10.55 0.03
N PHE A 35 13.80 -11.45 0.20
CA PHE A 35 12.44 -11.28 -0.34
C PHE A 35 11.74 -10.10 0.34
N ILE A 36 11.73 -10.08 1.67
CA ILE A 36 11.13 -9.00 2.47
C ILE A 36 11.74 -7.65 2.09
N LYS A 37 13.08 -7.56 2.01
CA LYS A 37 13.76 -6.32 1.64
C LYS A 37 13.40 -5.84 0.23
N THR A 38 13.36 -6.74 -0.75
CA THR A 38 12.98 -6.37 -2.11
C THR A 38 11.56 -5.83 -2.15
N LEU A 39 10.63 -6.48 -1.45
CA LEU A 39 9.23 -6.07 -1.43
C LEU A 39 9.05 -4.71 -0.73
N VAL A 40 9.65 -4.53 0.45
CA VAL A 40 9.65 -3.25 1.19
C VAL A 40 10.25 -2.11 0.37
N LEU A 41 11.34 -2.35 -0.37
CA LEU A 41 11.95 -1.33 -1.23
C LEU A 41 11.06 -0.93 -2.40
N ILE A 42 10.29 -1.87 -2.94
CA ILE A 42 9.35 -1.60 -4.02
C ILE A 42 8.19 -0.76 -3.48
N ASN A 43 7.61 -1.14 -2.35
CA ASN A 43 6.53 -0.39 -1.71
C ASN A 43 6.95 1.02 -1.29
N LEU A 44 8.17 1.18 -0.76
CA LEU A 44 8.76 2.49 -0.50
C LEU A 44 8.80 3.41 -1.74
N ALA A 45 8.83 2.84 -2.94
CA ALA A 45 8.81 3.60 -4.19
C ALA A 45 7.40 3.73 -4.77
N THR A 46 6.59 2.67 -4.75
CA THR A 46 5.25 2.65 -5.35
C THR A 46 4.23 3.43 -4.52
N SER A 47 4.26 3.34 -3.18
CA SER A 47 3.28 4.05 -2.34
C SER A 47 3.34 5.57 -2.47
N PRO A 48 4.51 6.25 -2.43
CA PRO A 48 4.54 7.71 -2.65
C PRO A 48 4.07 8.12 -4.04
N ILE A 49 4.37 7.32 -5.07
CA ILE A 49 3.90 7.58 -6.44
C ILE A 49 2.38 7.47 -6.51
N TYR A 50 1.81 6.43 -5.90
CA TYR A 50 0.37 6.24 -5.80
C TYR A 50 -0.33 7.43 -5.12
N SER A 51 0.17 7.85 -3.95
CA SER A 51 -0.37 8.99 -3.23
C SER A 51 -0.26 10.29 -4.04
N ALA A 52 0.85 10.49 -4.76
CA ALA A 52 1.02 11.65 -5.64
C ALA A 52 -0.01 11.66 -6.78
N LEU A 53 -0.29 10.50 -7.39
CA LEU A 53 -1.30 10.39 -8.45
C LEU A 53 -2.71 10.69 -7.93
N ILE A 54 -3.06 10.21 -6.74
CA ILE A 54 -4.35 10.52 -6.10
C ILE A 54 -4.44 12.02 -5.78
N ALA A 55 -3.39 12.62 -5.23
CA ALA A 55 -3.36 14.05 -4.91
C ALA A 55 -3.50 14.93 -6.16
N ILE A 56 -2.82 14.55 -7.26
CA ILE A 56 -2.96 15.23 -8.56
C ILE A 56 -4.40 15.11 -9.06
N TYR A 57 -5.01 13.93 -8.97
CA TYR A 57 -6.41 13.73 -9.36
C TYR A 57 -7.33 14.64 -8.56
N TYR A 58 -7.21 14.62 -7.22
CA TYR A 58 -8.02 15.46 -6.34
C TYR A 58 -7.90 16.94 -6.70
N HIS A 59 -6.68 17.43 -6.95
CA HIS A 59 -6.45 18.82 -7.33
C HIS A 59 -7.02 19.20 -8.70
N LEU A 60 -7.06 18.26 -9.66
CA LEU A 60 -7.57 18.52 -11.01
C LEU A 60 -9.09 18.47 -11.12
N PHE A 61 -9.74 17.64 -10.29
CA PHE A 61 -11.17 17.35 -10.40
C PHE A 61 -11.99 17.83 -9.19
N ASP A 62 -11.36 18.45 -8.19
CA ASP A 62 -11.97 18.89 -6.90
C ASP A 62 -12.90 17.84 -6.29
N SER A 63 -12.56 16.56 -6.49
CA SER A 63 -13.37 15.42 -6.07
C SER A 63 -12.50 14.23 -5.72
N GLU A 64 -12.99 13.41 -4.79
CA GLU A 64 -12.35 12.16 -4.46
C GLU A 64 -12.36 11.22 -5.67
N MET A 65 -11.27 10.49 -5.84
CA MET A 65 -11.17 9.50 -6.90
C MET A 65 -12.16 8.36 -6.60
N GLY A 66 -13.11 8.15 -7.52
CA GLY A 66 -14.11 7.10 -7.35
C GLY A 66 -13.47 5.72 -7.19
N ILE A 67 -14.08 4.86 -6.37
CA ILE A 67 -13.54 3.53 -6.01
C ILE A 67 -13.11 2.69 -7.22
N VAL A 68 -13.80 2.81 -8.36
CA VAL A 68 -13.45 2.09 -9.60
C VAL A 68 -12.09 2.53 -10.14
N LEU A 69 -11.80 3.84 -10.14
CA LEU A 69 -10.51 4.37 -10.58
C LEU A 69 -9.38 3.97 -9.60
N VAL A 70 -9.67 3.99 -8.30
CA VAL A 70 -8.73 3.55 -7.25
C VAL A 70 -8.34 2.09 -7.46
N LEU A 71 -9.31 1.21 -7.73
CA LEU A 71 -9.06 -0.21 -8.01
C LEU A 71 -8.27 -0.42 -9.32
N ILE A 72 -8.49 0.40 -10.35
CA ILE A 72 -7.68 0.35 -11.58
C ILE A 72 -6.22 0.72 -11.28
N LEU A 73 -6.01 1.77 -10.49
CA LEU A 73 -4.68 2.22 -10.09
C LEU A 73 -3.95 1.14 -9.28
N GLU A 74 -4.67 0.49 -8.36
CA GLU A 74 -4.17 -0.63 -7.55
C GLU A 74 -3.77 -1.82 -8.42
N ALA A 75 -4.61 -2.19 -9.40
CA ALA A 75 -4.30 -3.27 -10.33
C ALA A 75 -3.03 -2.98 -11.15
N ILE A 76 -2.82 -1.72 -11.55
CA ILE A 76 -1.59 -1.30 -12.25
C ILE A 76 -0.37 -1.47 -11.35
N ILE A 77 -0.46 -1.07 -10.08
CA ILE A 77 0.63 -1.23 -9.11
C ILE A 77 0.95 -2.71 -8.91
N ILE A 78 -0.04 -3.54 -8.63
CA ILE A 78 0.13 -4.99 -8.47
C ILE A 78 0.87 -5.60 -9.68
N VAL A 79 0.51 -5.20 -10.90
CA VAL A 79 1.18 -5.67 -12.11
C VAL A 79 2.64 -5.22 -12.17
N ILE A 80 2.93 -3.95 -11.88
CA ILE A 80 4.29 -3.41 -11.85
C ILE A 80 5.14 -4.15 -10.81
N GLU A 81 4.64 -4.29 -9.59
CA GLU A 81 5.34 -4.96 -8.49
C GLU A 81 5.61 -6.42 -8.79
N PHE A 82 4.62 -7.12 -9.36
CA PHE A 82 4.79 -8.49 -9.82
C PHE A 82 5.96 -8.62 -10.79
N TYR A 83 6.06 -7.75 -11.80
CA TYR A 83 7.16 -7.80 -12.77
C TYR A 83 8.52 -7.49 -12.14
N VAL A 84 8.58 -6.52 -11.22
CA VAL A 84 9.83 -6.17 -10.52
C VAL A 84 10.27 -7.34 -9.64
N ILE A 85 9.40 -7.89 -8.80
CA ILE A 85 9.71 -9.01 -7.91
C ILE A 85 10.11 -10.24 -8.71
N LEU A 86 9.35 -10.56 -9.78
CA LEU A 86 9.68 -11.67 -10.67
C LEU A 86 11.08 -11.52 -11.26
N LYS A 87 11.47 -10.31 -11.70
CA LYS A 87 12.81 -10.07 -12.25
C LYS A 87 13.93 -10.42 -11.26
N TYR A 88 13.75 -10.10 -9.98
CA TYR A 88 14.77 -10.31 -8.94
C TYR A 88 14.72 -11.68 -8.25
N LEU A 89 13.58 -12.37 -8.29
CA LEU A 89 13.30 -13.53 -7.45
C LEU A 89 12.82 -14.78 -8.21
N LYS A 90 12.74 -14.73 -9.55
CA LYS A 90 12.34 -15.87 -10.42
C LYS A 90 13.13 -17.17 -10.20
N GLU A 91 14.36 -17.09 -9.68
CA GLU A 91 15.20 -18.27 -9.47
C GLU A 91 14.79 -19.07 -8.23
N LYS A 92 14.12 -18.42 -7.27
CA LYS A 92 13.79 -19.02 -5.98
C LYS A 92 12.29 -19.25 -5.78
N TYR A 93 11.44 -18.46 -6.42
CA TYR A 93 10.00 -18.48 -6.21
C TYR A 93 9.24 -18.64 -7.53
N SER A 94 8.10 -19.34 -7.49
CA SER A 94 7.29 -19.56 -8.68
C SER A 94 6.50 -18.31 -9.07
N LYS A 95 6.09 -18.19 -10.35
CA LYS A 95 5.27 -17.07 -10.82
C LYS A 95 3.95 -16.95 -10.04
N VAL A 96 3.30 -18.09 -9.79
CA VAL A 96 2.01 -18.14 -9.08
C VAL A 96 2.18 -17.66 -7.64
N GLU A 97 3.25 -18.12 -6.99
CA GLU A 97 3.58 -17.75 -5.62
C GLU A 97 3.87 -16.25 -5.48
N ILE A 98 4.65 -15.67 -6.40
CA ILE A 98 4.92 -14.23 -6.43
C ILE A 98 3.62 -13.45 -6.65
N LEU A 99 2.78 -13.89 -7.59
CA LEU A 99 1.51 -13.21 -7.88
C LEU A 99 0.59 -13.18 -6.65
N ILE A 100 0.40 -14.34 -6.00
CA ILE A 100 -0.43 -14.44 -4.79
C ILE A 100 0.11 -13.51 -3.70
N THR A 101 1.44 -13.51 -3.51
CA THR A 101 2.06 -12.67 -2.49
C THR A 101 1.83 -11.19 -2.75
N VAL A 102 2.06 -10.72 -3.98
CA VAL A 102 1.86 -9.30 -4.33
C VAL A 102 0.39 -8.89 -4.17
N VAL A 103 -0.55 -9.73 -4.63
CA VAL A 103 -1.98 -9.45 -4.50
C VAL A 103 -2.39 -9.38 -3.03
N LEU A 104 -1.92 -10.30 -2.19
CA LEU A 104 -2.27 -10.29 -0.78
C LEU A 104 -1.66 -9.09 -0.07
N VAL A 105 -0.38 -8.81 -0.29
CA VAL A 105 0.30 -7.69 0.38
C VAL A 105 -0.36 -6.36 0.03
N ASN A 106 -0.57 -6.07 -1.27
CA ASN A 106 -1.24 -4.85 -1.70
C ASN A 106 -2.71 -4.82 -1.25
N GLY A 107 -3.43 -5.94 -1.39
CA GLY A 107 -4.82 -6.04 -0.98
C GLY A 107 -5.02 -5.79 0.52
N PHE A 108 -4.15 -6.31 1.38
CA PHE A 108 -4.21 -6.04 2.82
C PHE A 108 -3.84 -4.59 3.15
N SER A 109 -2.85 -4.01 2.48
CA SER A 109 -2.52 -2.59 2.62
C SER A 109 -3.69 -1.68 2.24
N PHE A 110 -4.35 -1.97 1.11
CA PHE A 110 -5.53 -1.25 0.65
C PHE A 110 -6.71 -1.38 1.64
N LEU A 111 -7.04 -2.62 2.03
CA LEU A 111 -8.16 -2.88 2.96
C LEU A 111 -7.97 -2.19 4.31
N LEU A 112 -6.73 -2.09 4.80
CA LEU A 112 -6.46 -1.39 6.05
C LEU A 112 -6.65 0.12 5.91
N ALA A 113 -6.16 0.73 4.83
CA ALA A 113 -6.37 2.15 4.59
C ALA A 113 -7.87 2.49 4.57
N GLU A 114 -8.68 1.66 3.90
CA GLU A 114 -10.13 1.77 3.91
C GLU A 114 -10.74 1.51 5.29
N PHE A 115 -10.26 0.52 6.03
CA PHE A 115 -10.74 0.25 7.39
C PHE A 115 -10.47 1.42 8.34
N ILE A 116 -9.29 2.05 8.26
CA ILE A 116 -8.95 3.24 9.05
C ILE A 116 -9.86 4.39 8.67
N ARG A 117 -10.04 4.66 7.38
CA ARG A 117 -10.95 5.70 6.90
C ARG A 117 -12.37 5.48 7.43
N TYR A 118 -12.92 4.29 7.24
CA TYR A 118 -14.25 3.94 7.77
C TYR A 118 -14.35 4.11 9.27
N THR A 119 -13.32 3.73 10.02
CA THR A 119 -13.31 3.87 11.48
C THR A 119 -13.33 5.34 11.88
N LEU A 120 -12.52 6.18 11.24
CA LEU A 120 -12.48 7.62 11.48
C LEU A 120 -13.80 8.31 11.12
N ASP A 121 -14.36 7.99 9.95
CA ASP A 121 -15.68 8.51 9.54
C ASP A 121 -16.78 8.10 10.54
N TYR A 122 -16.70 6.89 11.09
CA TYR A 122 -17.65 6.41 12.09
C TYR A 122 -17.49 7.11 13.45
N PHE A 123 -16.26 7.49 13.82
CA PHE A 123 -15.99 8.30 15.02
C PHE A 123 -16.59 9.71 14.93
N ASP A 124 -16.65 10.30 13.74
CA ASP A 124 -17.29 11.60 13.53
C ASP A 124 -18.83 11.53 13.65
N VAL A 125 -19.44 10.36 13.37
CA VAL A 125 -20.90 10.14 13.45
C VAL A 125 -21.35 9.77 14.87
N PHE A 126 -20.50 9.14 15.67
CA PHE A 126 -20.73 8.87 17.08
C PHE A 126 -19.58 9.47 17.90
N PRO A 127 -19.68 10.75 18.31
CA PRO A 127 -18.76 11.29 19.29
C PRO A 127 -18.98 10.52 20.60
N LEU A 128 -18.12 9.54 20.84
CA LEU A 128 -17.86 9.08 22.20
C LEU A 128 -17.19 10.27 22.88
N PHE A 129 -18.03 11.08 23.54
CA PHE A 129 -17.83 12.34 24.28
C PHE A 129 -18.57 13.55 23.67
#